data_AF-A0A947GYE6-F1
#
_entry.id   AF-A0A947GYE6-F1
#
_cell.length_a   1.000
_cell.length_b   1.000
_cell.length_c   1.000
_cell.angle_alpha   90.00
_cell.angle_beta   90.00
_cell.angle_gamma   90.00
#
_symmetry.space_group_name_H-M   'P 1'
#
loop_
_entity.id
_entity.type
_entity.pdbx_description
1 polymer ?
#
loop_
_entity_poly.entity_id
_entity_poly.type
_entity_poly.pdbx_seq_one_letter_code
_entity_poly.pdbx_strand_id
1 'polypeptide(L)'
;MTATYYFSDCQAGAAAGCQQGNNANPGTQSAPKQTLAGINVDTLGVGSRLLFARGGAWSNFTLSLENPHATPANPLVIDAYGSGASPLFRTASANTFQLGGRWGNTSNDGGYTIRNVRLDGMGTADRGLWLVQNVRG
;
A
#
# COMPACT_ATOMS: atom_id res chain seq x y z
N MET A 1 -0.90 11.71 13.17
CA MET A 1 -2.38 11.91 13.11
C MET A 1 -2.99 10.72 12.39
N THR A 2 -4.18 10.26 12.80
CA THR A 2 -4.90 9.19 12.08
C THR A 2 -5.45 9.74 10.77
N ALA A 3 -5.24 9.05 9.66
CA ALA A 3 -5.70 9.48 8.34
C ALA A 3 -6.23 8.30 7.51
N THR A 4 -7.20 8.58 6.64
CA THR A 4 -7.63 7.64 5.59
C THR A 4 -7.37 8.29 4.23
N TYR A 5 -6.50 7.67 3.44
CA TYR A 5 -6.17 8.12 2.09
C TYR A 5 -6.75 7.17 1.04
N TYR A 6 -7.27 7.74 -0.03
CA TYR A 6 -7.81 7.00 -1.18
C TYR A 6 -6.92 7.19 -2.39
N PHE A 7 -6.65 6.09 -3.11
CA PHE A 7 -5.80 6.04 -4.28
C PHE A 7 -6.51 5.43 -5.47
N SER A 8 -6.30 5.98 -6.66
CA SER A 8 -6.76 5.36 -7.91
C SER A 8 -5.74 5.61 -9.00
N ASP A 9 -5.25 4.54 -9.63
CA ASP A 9 -4.38 4.64 -10.78
C ASP A 9 -4.79 3.60 -11.83
N CYS A 10 -4.68 3.99 -13.10
CA CYS A 10 -5.23 3.25 -14.23
C CYS A 10 -4.14 2.81 -15.19
N GLN A 11 -3.02 2.35 -14.63
CA GLN A 11 -1.90 1.84 -15.42
C GLN A 11 -2.24 0.48 -16.03
N ALA A 12 -1.30 -0.09 -16.79
CA ALA A 12 -1.54 -1.35 -17.47
C ALA A 12 -1.99 -2.47 -16.49
N GLY A 13 -2.99 -3.25 -16.90
CA GLY A 13 -3.67 -4.24 -16.06
C GLY A 13 -4.89 -3.70 -15.29
N ALA A 14 -5.19 -2.40 -15.37
CA ALA A 14 -6.42 -1.83 -14.82
C ALA A 14 -7.67 -2.31 -15.58
N ALA A 15 -8.81 -2.32 -14.89
CA ALA A 15 -10.10 -2.68 -15.46
C ALA A 15 -10.64 -1.59 -16.40
N ALA A 16 -11.47 -2.00 -17.37
CA ALA A 16 -12.24 -1.06 -18.17
C ALA A 16 -13.14 -0.19 -17.26
N GLY A 17 -13.04 1.14 -17.40
CA GLY A 17 -13.77 2.09 -16.55
C GLY A 17 -13.01 2.61 -15.32
N CYS A 18 -11.74 2.21 -15.12
CA CYS A 18 -10.88 2.81 -14.11
C CYS A 18 -10.82 4.33 -14.25
N GLN A 19 -10.93 5.06 -13.13
CA GLN A 19 -10.85 6.52 -13.07
C GLN A 19 -9.55 6.93 -12.40
N GLN A 20 -8.69 7.67 -13.12
CA GLN A 20 -7.37 8.02 -12.60
C GLN A 20 -7.45 9.12 -11.53
N GLY A 21 -6.77 8.91 -10.40
CA GLY A 21 -6.58 9.91 -9.36
C GLY A 21 -5.52 10.95 -9.74
N ASN A 22 -5.36 11.97 -8.89
CA ASN A 22 -4.37 13.02 -9.11
C ASN A 22 -3.62 13.33 -7.80
N ASN A 23 -2.29 13.41 -7.83
CA ASN A 23 -1.50 13.66 -6.62
C ASN A 23 -1.69 15.06 -6.02
N ALA A 24 -2.21 16.01 -6.78
CA ALA A 24 -2.66 17.31 -6.27
C ALA A 24 -3.94 17.20 -5.41
N ASN A 25 -4.70 16.11 -5.52
CA ASN A 25 -5.90 15.91 -4.71
C ASN A 25 -5.57 15.69 -3.23
N PRO A 26 -6.50 16.00 -2.30
CA PRO A 26 -6.30 15.78 -0.87
C PRO A 26 -6.22 14.30 -0.49
N GLY A 27 -6.65 13.37 -1.35
CA GLY A 27 -6.69 11.95 -1.06
C GLY A 27 -7.95 11.50 -0.33
N THR A 28 -9.07 12.19 -0.55
CA THR A 28 -10.41 11.78 -0.11
C THR A 28 -11.02 10.79 -1.12
N GLN A 29 -12.10 10.10 -0.76
CA GLN A 29 -12.72 9.13 -1.68
C GLN A 29 -13.23 9.76 -2.97
N SER A 30 -13.75 10.98 -2.92
CA SER A 30 -14.24 11.72 -4.10
C SER A 30 -13.12 12.38 -4.90
N ALA A 31 -11.96 12.61 -4.28
CA ALA A 31 -10.77 13.16 -4.91
C ALA A 31 -9.54 12.33 -4.51
N PRO A 32 -9.40 11.11 -5.07
CA PRO A 32 -8.31 10.21 -4.70
C PRO A 32 -6.97 10.70 -5.28
N LYS A 33 -5.89 10.37 -4.58
CA LYS A 33 -4.54 10.53 -5.10
C LYS A 33 -4.24 9.46 -6.14
N GLN A 34 -3.21 9.66 -6.96
CA GLN A 34 -2.76 8.63 -7.89
C GLN A 34 -1.80 7.66 -7.18
N THR A 35 -0.84 8.19 -6.43
CA THR A 35 0.20 7.46 -5.73
C THR A 35 0.35 7.95 -4.29
N LEU A 36 1.27 7.37 -3.53
CA LEU A 36 1.63 7.77 -2.17
C LEU A 36 2.47 9.07 -2.12
N ALA A 37 2.60 9.81 -3.23
CA ALA A 37 3.40 11.03 -3.28
C ALA A 37 2.96 12.05 -2.20
N GLY A 38 3.92 12.50 -1.40
CA GLY A 38 3.69 13.44 -0.30
C GLY A 38 3.10 12.81 0.97
N ILE A 39 2.98 11.48 1.04
CA ILE A 39 2.53 10.75 2.24
C ILE A 39 3.72 9.99 2.81
N ASN A 40 4.13 10.36 4.02
CA ASN A 40 5.07 9.55 4.80
C ASN A 40 4.30 8.51 5.61
N VAL A 41 4.26 7.27 5.09
CA VAL A 41 3.51 6.15 5.67
C VAL A 41 3.99 5.79 7.08
N ASP A 42 5.27 5.98 7.37
CA ASP A 42 5.89 5.63 8.65
C ASP A 42 5.52 6.59 9.79
N THR A 43 4.95 7.76 9.45
CA THR A 43 4.49 8.77 10.42
C THR A 43 2.97 8.78 10.62
N LEU A 44 2.25 7.91 9.91
CA LEU A 44 0.80 7.82 10.05
C LEU A 44 0.44 7.36 11.46
N GLY A 45 -0.59 7.98 12.04
CA GLY A 45 -1.06 7.61 13.38
C GLY A 45 -1.80 6.28 13.40
N VAL A 46 -2.01 5.77 14.61
CA VAL A 46 -2.82 4.58 14.91
C VAL A 46 -4.14 4.53 14.12
N GLY A 47 -4.45 3.36 13.54
CA GLY A 47 -5.70 3.13 12.82
C GLY A 47 -5.81 3.78 11.43
N SER A 48 -4.71 4.33 10.90
CA SER A 48 -4.69 4.91 9.55
C SER A 48 -4.95 3.87 8.46
N ARG A 49 -5.46 4.34 7.31
CA ARG A 49 -5.87 3.48 6.20
C ARG A 49 -5.38 4.01 4.87
N LEU A 50 -4.83 3.14 4.03
CA LEU A 50 -4.48 3.38 2.64
C LEU A 50 -5.40 2.52 1.78
N LEU A 51 -6.36 3.17 1.11
CA LEU A 51 -7.43 2.51 0.37
C LEU A 51 -7.22 2.66 -1.13
N PHE A 52 -7.14 1.55 -1.86
CA PHE A 52 -6.85 1.51 -3.29
C PHE A 52 -8.10 1.14 -4.09
N ALA A 53 -8.36 1.85 -5.19
CA ALA A 53 -9.57 1.65 -5.98
C ALA A 53 -9.61 0.23 -6.56
N ARG A 54 -10.73 -0.47 -6.37
CA ARG A 54 -11.02 -1.68 -7.14
C ARG A 54 -11.07 -1.36 -8.63
N GLY A 55 -10.50 -2.26 -9.43
CA GLY A 55 -10.23 -2.05 -10.85
C GLY A 55 -8.97 -1.23 -11.15
N GLY A 56 -8.33 -0.60 -10.16
CA GLY A 56 -7.08 0.12 -10.33
C GLY A 56 -5.87 -0.80 -10.53
N ALA A 57 -4.83 -0.27 -11.16
CA ALA A 57 -3.54 -0.92 -11.30
C ALA A 57 -2.38 0.06 -11.13
N TRP A 58 -1.36 -0.39 -10.41
CA TRP A 58 -0.10 0.31 -10.16
C TRP A 58 1.05 -0.55 -10.65
N SER A 59 2.01 0.07 -11.33
CA SER A 59 3.17 -0.55 -11.96
C SER A 59 4.42 -0.05 -11.25
N ASN A 60 5.39 -0.94 -11.08
CA ASN A 60 6.59 -0.67 -10.30
C ASN A 60 6.24 -0.22 -8.87
N PHE A 61 5.17 -0.77 -8.31
CA PHE A 61 4.76 -0.44 -6.95
C PHE A 61 5.66 -1.16 -5.94
N THR A 62 6.20 -0.37 -5.02
CA THR A 62 6.99 -0.83 -3.88
C THR A 62 6.64 0.02 -2.66
N LEU A 63 6.40 -0.60 -1.52
CA LEU A 63 6.18 0.08 -0.26
C LEU A 63 6.96 -0.61 0.87
N SER A 64 7.90 0.14 1.45
CA SER A 64 8.53 -0.23 2.72
C SER A 64 7.66 0.26 3.87
N LEU A 65 7.47 -0.58 4.88
CA LEU A 65 6.65 -0.31 6.06
C LEU A 65 7.53 -0.42 7.31
N GLU A 66 7.71 0.72 7.97
CA GLU A 66 8.42 0.88 9.25
C GLU A 66 7.71 1.90 10.14
N ASN A 67 6.40 1.71 10.32
CA ASN A 67 5.58 2.59 11.15
C ASN A 67 5.56 2.09 12.62
N PRO A 68 6.27 2.76 13.55
CA PRO A 68 6.29 2.35 14.96
C PRO A 68 4.96 2.56 15.69
N HIS A 69 4.01 3.25 15.08
CA HIS A 69 2.66 3.44 15.60
C HIS A 69 1.69 2.32 15.16
N ALA A 70 2.05 1.53 14.15
CA ALA A 70 1.29 0.35 13.77
C ALA A 70 1.45 -0.73 14.85
N THR A 71 0.34 -1.22 15.39
CA THR A 71 0.32 -2.25 16.43
C THR A 71 -0.81 -3.24 16.16
N PRO A 72 -0.77 -4.47 16.70
CA PRO A 72 -1.89 -5.41 16.53
C PRO A 72 -3.25 -4.83 17.00
N ALA A 73 -3.25 -4.01 18.06
CA ALA A 73 -4.45 -3.34 18.55
C ALA A 73 -4.91 -2.17 17.66
N ASN A 74 -3.99 -1.55 16.92
CA ASN A 74 -4.26 -0.40 16.06
C ASN A 74 -3.49 -0.53 14.74
N PRO A 75 -3.97 -1.38 13.81
CA PRO A 75 -3.19 -1.67 12.63
C PRO A 75 -3.18 -0.52 11.63
N LEU A 76 -2.10 -0.39 10.88
CA LEU A 76 -2.09 0.34 9.61
C LEU A 76 -2.72 -0.56 8.55
N VAL A 77 -3.81 -0.10 7.94
CA VAL A 77 -4.60 -0.92 7.01
C VAL A 77 -4.31 -0.52 5.57
N ILE A 78 -3.94 -1.49 4.75
CA ILE A 78 -3.87 -1.41 3.29
C ILE A 78 -5.00 -2.28 2.75
N ASP A 79 -5.96 -1.67 2.07
CA ASP A 79 -7.17 -2.34 1.61
C ASP A 79 -7.70 -1.72 0.32
N ALA A 80 -8.77 -2.30 -0.22
CA ALA A 80 -9.45 -1.81 -1.40
C ALA A 80 -10.73 -1.01 -1.06
N TYR A 81 -11.13 -0.08 -1.93
CA TYR A 81 -12.45 0.57 -1.89
C TYR A 81 -13.16 0.48 -3.26
N GLY A 82 -14.46 0.75 -3.28
CA GLY A 82 -15.29 0.66 -4.49
C GLY A 82 -15.73 -0.78 -4.79
N SER A 83 -15.96 -1.08 -6.06
CA SER A 83 -16.48 -2.37 -6.54
C SER A 83 -15.66 -2.93 -7.70
N GLY A 84 -15.77 -4.24 -7.95
CA GLY A 84 -15.05 -4.93 -9.03
C GLY A 84 -13.76 -5.63 -8.57
N ALA A 85 -12.86 -5.88 -9.52
CA ALA A 85 -11.63 -6.62 -9.28
C ALA A 85 -10.75 -5.94 -8.22
N SER A 86 -10.06 -6.72 -7.39
CA SER A 86 -9.11 -6.17 -6.42
C SER A 86 -7.99 -5.37 -7.11
N PRO A 87 -7.50 -4.25 -6.51
CA PRO A 87 -6.40 -3.46 -7.03
C PRO A 87 -5.18 -4.33 -7.35
N LEU A 88 -4.58 -4.09 -8.52
CA LEU A 88 -3.41 -4.82 -9.00
C LEU A 88 -2.13 -4.03 -8.72
N PHE A 89 -1.23 -4.60 -7.93
CA PHE A 89 0.11 -4.08 -7.75
C PHE A 89 1.09 -4.94 -8.54
N ARG A 90 1.68 -4.34 -9.57
CA ARG A 90 2.71 -4.96 -10.37
C ARG A 90 4.08 -4.47 -9.90
N THR A 91 4.92 -5.40 -9.51
CA THR A 91 6.29 -5.13 -9.07
C THR A 91 7.22 -5.61 -10.17
N ALA A 92 8.10 -4.72 -10.65
CA ALA A 92 9.08 -5.05 -11.69
C ALA A 92 10.50 -5.22 -11.16
N SER A 93 10.72 -4.89 -9.88
CA SER A 93 11.96 -5.20 -9.16
C SER A 93 11.69 -5.24 -7.65
N ALA A 94 12.37 -6.16 -6.97
CA ALA A 94 12.33 -6.33 -5.52
C ALA A 94 10.97 -6.77 -4.94
N ASN A 95 10.36 -5.95 -4.09
CA ASN A 95 9.25 -6.36 -3.21
C ASN A 95 8.07 -5.39 -3.37
N THR A 96 6.84 -5.89 -3.54
CA THR A 96 5.65 -5.03 -3.50
C THR A 96 5.47 -4.41 -2.11
N PHE A 97 5.51 -5.25 -1.08
CA PHE A 97 5.51 -4.83 0.33
C PHE A 97 6.73 -5.38 1.05
N GLN A 98 7.47 -4.50 1.71
CA GLN A 98 8.60 -4.84 2.58
C GLN A 98 8.27 -4.42 4.01
N LEU A 99 8.28 -5.37 4.94
CA LEU A 99 7.99 -5.11 6.35
C LEU A 99 9.28 -5.34 7.17
N GLY A 100 9.54 -4.45 8.14
CA GLY A 100 10.75 -4.47 8.96
C GLY A 100 11.98 -3.92 8.23
N GLY A 101 11.74 -3.00 7.28
CA GLY A 101 12.57 -2.71 6.11
C GLY A 101 13.97 -2.14 6.30
N ARG A 102 14.47 -1.94 7.52
CA ARG A 102 15.78 -1.33 7.77
C ARG A 102 16.73 -2.34 8.37
N TRP A 103 17.73 -2.72 7.58
CA TRP A 103 18.85 -3.55 8.04
C TRP A 103 19.51 -2.90 9.26
N GLY A 104 19.59 -3.65 10.36
CA GLY A 104 20.15 -3.18 11.64
C GLY A 104 19.15 -2.46 12.56
N ASN A 105 17.89 -2.30 12.16
CA ASN A 105 16.83 -1.80 13.02
C ASN A 105 16.30 -2.93 13.93
N THR A 106 16.46 -2.76 15.25
CA THR A 106 15.96 -3.70 16.27
C THR A 106 14.58 -3.32 16.79
N SER A 107 14.00 -2.21 16.32
CA SER A 107 12.65 -1.81 16.67
C SER A 107 11.66 -2.84 16.13
N ASN A 108 10.67 -3.19 16.96
CA ASN A 108 9.63 -4.11 16.52
C ASN A 108 8.72 -3.37 15.54
N ASP A 109 8.48 -4.00 14.40
CA ASP A 109 7.49 -3.59 13.41
C ASP A 109 6.34 -4.59 13.41
N GLY A 110 5.10 -4.14 13.30
CA GLY A 110 3.96 -5.04 13.33
C GLY A 110 2.63 -4.30 13.19
N GLY A 111 1.53 -5.05 13.22
CA GLY A 111 0.20 -4.42 13.09
C GLY A 111 -0.08 -3.89 11.69
N TYR A 112 0.30 -4.62 10.66
CA TYR A 112 -0.07 -4.30 9.28
C TYR A 112 -1.19 -5.24 8.83
N THR A 113 -2.27 -4.66 8.31
CA THR A 113 -3.34 -5.44 7.67
C THR A 113 -3.34 -5.14 6.19
N ILE A 114 -2.90 -6.11 5.37
CA ILE A 114 -2.93 -6.01 3.92
C ILE A 114 -3.98 -7.00 3.40
N ARG A 115 -5.06 -6.50 2.82
CA ARG A 115 -6.16 -7.36 2.34
C ARG A 115 -6.79 -6.83 1.06
N ASN A 116 -7.49 -7.71 0.35
CA ASN A 116 -8.18 -7.39 -0.91
C ASN A 116 -7.27 -6.81 -2.00
N VAL A 117 -6.02 -7.26 -2.09
CA VAL A 117 -5.06 -6.82 -3.11
C VAL A 117 -4.66 -7.98 -4.01
N ARG A 118 -4.27 -7.68 -5.25
CA ARG A 118 -3.59 -8.63 -6.15
C ARG A 118 -2.14 -8.18 -6.28
N LEU A 119 -1.21 -9.11 -6.09
CA LEU A 119 0.22 -8.88 -6.23
C LEU A 119 0.70 -9.68 -7.43
N ASP A 120 1.41 -9.02 -8.33
CA ASP A 120 1.91 -9.62 -9.57
C ASP A 120 3.37 -9.23 -9.77
N GLY A 121 4.25 -10.24 -9.77
CA GLY A 121 5.68 -10.07 -10.04
C GLY A 121 5.92 -10.12 -11.55
N MET A 122 6.50 -9.08 -12.11
CA MET A 122 6.73 -8.98 -13.56
C MET A 122 8.04 -9.66 -14.01
N GLY A 123 8.90 -10.06 -13.06
CA GLY A 123 10.18 -10.72 -13.27
C GLY A 123 10.39 -11.95 -12.36
N THR A 124 11.48 -12.68 -12.60
CA THR A 124 11.76 -13.99 -11.97
C THR A 124 12.20 -13.92 -10.50
N ALA A 125 12.56 -12.72 -10.01
CA ALA A 125 13.03 -12.49 -8.65
C ALA A 125 12.09 -11.61 -7.81
N ASP A 126 10.92 -11.26 -8.37
CA ASP A 126 9.99 -10.33 -7.72
C ASP A 126 9.18 -11.02 -6.64
N ARG A 127 9.06 -10.36 -5.48
CA ARG A 127 8.33 -10.85 -4.32
C ARG A 127 7.10 -9.99 -4.09
N GLY A 128 5.94 -10.62 -3.90
CA GLY A 128 4.75 -9.90 -3.43
C GLY A 128 4.92 -9.34 -2.01
N LEU A 129 5.56 -10.13 -1.14
CA LEU A 129 5.79 -9.78 0.26
C LEU A 129 7.19 -10.21 0.69
N TRP A 130 7.90 -9.31 1.39
CA TRP A 130 9.19 -9.58 2.00
C TRP A 130 9.14 -9.21 3.48
N LEU A 131 9.17 -10.24 4.32
CA LEU A 131 9.15 -10.13 5.79
C LEU A 131 10.59 -10.30 6.28
N VAL A 132 11.12 -9.30 6.97
CA VAL A 132 12.49 -9.34 7.48
C VAL A 132 12.61 -8.82 8.90
N GLN A 133 13.66 -9.23 9.59
CA GLN A 133 13.99 -8.75 10.94
C GLN A 133 12.85 -8.99 11.95
N ASN A 134 12.49 -7.97 12.72
CA ASN A 134 11.60 -8.06 13.87
C ASN A 134 10.13 -7.73 13.51
N VAL A 135 9.60 -8.34 12.45
CA VAL A 135 8.18 -8.27 12.12
C VAL A 135 7.38 -9.18 13.06
N ARG A 136 6.49 -8.61 13.86
CA ARG A 136 5.62 -9.34 14.81
C ARG A 136 4.19 -9.46 14.27
N GLY A 137 3.65 -10.67 14.38
CA GLY A 137 2.25 -11.00 14.10
C GLY A 137 1.30 -10.65 15.23
#